data_AF-A0A2K1EF58-F1
#
_entry.id   AF-A0A2K1EF58-F1
#
_cell.length_a   1.000
_cell.length_b   1.000
_cell.length_c   1.000
_cell.angle_alpha   90.00
_cell.angle_beta   90.00
_cell.angle_gamma   90.00
#
_symmetry.space_group_name_H-M   'P 1'
#
loop_
_entity.id
_entity.type
_entity.pdbx_description
1 polymer ?
#
loop_
_entity_poly.entity_id
_entity_poly.type
_entity_poly.pdbx_seq_one_letter_code
_entity_poly.pdbx_strand_id
1 'polypeptide(L)'
;MGLQIKAIEAAQQIQDILREVKTAYKKSDREVKYYDHECADIIHALEFIELDAETACALCQQLRDNRKRRREAKNERERLQPLYEVSEGHPYLIYEFERAKWRTERIECIQKHRMYTPRIRTDLQQAFDRVNCRD
;
A
#
# COMPACT_ATOMS: atom_id res chain seq x y z
N MET A 1 -10.68 0.93 26.61
CA MET A 1 -9.64 1.94 26.30
C MET A 1 -9.80 2.30 24.83
N GLY A 2 -10.22 3.53 24.50
CA GLY A 2 -10.48 3.93 23.12
C GLY A 2 -9.18 4.07 22.33
N LEU A 3 -9.20 3.70 21.05
CA LEU A 3 -8.05 3.91 20.16
C LEU A 3 -7.90 5.42 19.93
N GLN A 4 -6.79 6.02 20.36
CA GLN A 4 -6.48 7.40 20.02
C GLN A 4 -5.89 7.45 18.61
N ILE A 5 -6.65 7.98 17.66
CA ILE A 5 -6.24 8.06 16.25
C ILE A 5 -5.57 9.41 16.00
N LYS A 6 -4.34 9.38 15.47
CA LYS A 6 -3.68 10.55 14.90
C LYS A 6 -3.99 10.59 13.40
N ALA A 7 -4.87 11.51 13.01
CA ALA A 7 -5.47 11.50 11.67
C ALA A 7 -4.44 11.62 10.52
N ILE A 8 -3.40 12.44 10.68
CA ILE A 8 -2.31 12.58 9.69
C ILE A 8 -1.57 11.25 9.51
N GLU A 9 -1.15 10.63 10.62
CA GLU A 9 -0.41 9.35 10.60
C GLU A 9 -1.28 8.23 9.99
N ALA A 10 -2.56 8.16 10.37
CA ALA A 10 -3.48 7.17 9.84
C ALA A 10 -3.71 7.33 8.33
N ALA A 11 -3.93 8.56 7.84
CA ALA A 11 -4.11 8.82 6.42
C ALA A 11 -2.85 8.44 5.61
N GLN A 12 -1.66 8.75 6.13
CA GLN A 12 -0.38 8.37 5.53
C GLN A 12 -0.22 6.85 5.48
N GLN A 13 -0.44 6.15 6.60
CA GLN A 13 -0.31 4.70 6.67
C GLN A 13 -1.24 3.99 5.68
N ILE A 14 -2.50 4.41 5.59
CA ILE A 14 -3.45 3.84 4.63
C ILE A 14 -2.98 4.08 3.20
N GLN A 15 -2.49 5.29 2.88
CA GLN A 15 -1.96 5.61 1.57
C GLN A 15 -0.79 4.70 1.18
N ASP A 16 0.16 4.51 2.10
CA ASP A 16 1.35 3.69 1.89
C ASP A 16 0.97 2.22 1.71
N ILE A 17 0.09 1.70 2.58
CA ILE A 17 -0.42 0.32 2.46
C ILE A 17 -1.06 0.08 1.10
N LEU A 18 -1.92 0.99 0.62
CA LEU A 18 -2.58 0.84 -0.69
C LEU A 18 -1.58 0.85 -1.85
N ARG A 19 -0.54 1.68 -1.78
CA ARG A 19 0.54 1.70 -2.79
C ARG A 19 1.36 0.41 -2.77
N GLU A 20 1.70 -0.07 -1.59
CA GLU A 20 2.48 -1.30 -1.42
C GLU A 20 1.70 -2.53 -1.86
N VAL A 21 0.41 -2.65 -1.49
CA VAL A 21 -0.48 -3.72 -1.97
C VAL A 21 -0.50 -3.75 -3.49
N LYS A 22 -0.64 -2.60 -4.15
CA LYS A 22 -0.68 -2.51 -5.62
C LYS A 22 0.64 -2.98 -6.25
N THR A 23 1.76 -2.57 -5.67
CA THR A 23 3.10 -2.93 -6.14
C THR A 23 3.37 -4.42 -5.93
N ALA A 24 3.12 -4.92 -4.73
CA ALA A 24 3.34 -6.32 -4.36
C ALA A 24 2.45 -7.26 -5.18
N TYR A 25 1.17 -6.95 -5.36
CA TYR A 25 0.26 -7.76 -6.17
C TYR A 25 0.75 -7.87 -7.62
N LYS A 26 1.11 -6.74 -8.25
CA LYS A 26 1.62 -6.72 -9.61
C LYS A 26 2.94 -7.47 -9.75
N LYS A 27 3.80 -7.41 -8.73
CA LYS A 27 5.04 -8.19 -8.68
C LYS A 27 4.74 -9.68 -8.63
N SER A 28 3.91 -10.13 -7.70
CA SER A 28 3.56 -11.55 -7.56
C SER A 28 2.83 -12.08 -8.80
N ASP A 29 1.99 -11.28 -9.46
CA ASP A 29 1.37 -11.68 -10.74
C ASP A 29 2.39 -11.88 -11.87
N ARG A 30 3.41 -10.99 -11.96
CA ARG A 30 4.51 -11.14 -12.91
C ARG A 30 5.36 -12.38 -12.60
N GLU A 31 5.66 -12.64 -11.33
CA GLU A 31 6.42 -13.82 -10.91
C GLU A 31 5.68 -15.11 -11.24
N VAL A 32 4.37 -15.18 -11.01
CA VAL A 32 3.56 -16.34 -11.41
C VAL A 32 3.69 -16.60 -12.91
N LYS A 33 3.54 -15.57 -13.74
CA LYS A 33 3.65 -15.67 -15.21
C LYS A 33 5.06 -16.10 -15.63
N TYR A 34 6.09 -15.48 -15.06
CA TYR A 34 7.49 -15.83 -15.33
C TYR A 34 7.74 -17.31 -15.05
N TYR A 35 7.42 -17.80 -13.85
CA TYR A 35 7.66 -19.20 -13.51
C TYR A 35 6.75 -20.16 -14.29
N ASP A 36 5.55 -19.75 -14.69
CA ASP A 36 4.70 -20.55 -15.59
C ASP A 36 5.38 -20.74 -16.95
N HIS A 37 5.94 -19.68 -17.54
CA HIS A 37 6.68 -19.75 -18.80
C HIS A 37 7.96 -20.57 -18.67
N GLU A 38 8.77 -20.31 -17.65
CA GLU A 38 10.02 -21.03 -17.44
C GLU A 38 9.78 -22.53 -17.16
N CYS A 39 8.70 -22.89 -16.45
CA CYS A 39 8.30 -24.29 -16.32
C CYS A 39 7.95 -24.92 -17.67
N ALA A 40 7.24 -24.20 -18.54
CA ALA A 40 6.90 -24.68 -19.87
C ALA A 40 8.15 -24.88 -20.73
N ASP A 41 9.08 -23.93 -20.70
CA ASP A 41 10.36 -24.02 -21.43
C ASP A 41 11.18 -25.24 -20.98
N ILE A 42 11.28 -25.48 -19.67
CA ILE A 42 12.00 -26.65 -19.15
C ILE A 42 11.30 -27.95 -19.56
N ILE A 43 9.96 -28.00 -19.54
CA ILE A 43 9.20 -29.18 -19.99
C ILE A 43 9.44 -29.44 -21.48
N HIS A 44 9.38 -28.40 -22.33
CA HIS A 44 9.65 -28.53 -23.75
C HIS A 44 11.11 -28.94 -24.03
N ALA A 45 12.07 -28.45 -23.24
CA ALA A 45 13.46 -28.89 -23.34
C ALA A 45 13.59 -30.39 -23.05
N LEU A 46 12.91 -30.89 -22.01
CA LEU A 46 12.89 -32.32 -21.67
C LEU A 46 12.14 -33.17 -22.70
N GLU A 47 11.20 -32.59 -23.46
CA GLU A 47 10.40 -33.28 -24.48
C GLU A 47 11.10 -33.36 -25.84
N PHE A 48 11.72 -32.26 -26.29
CA PHE A 48 12.19 -32.12 -27.66
C PHE A 48 13.71 -32.18 -27.84
N ILE A 49 14.49 -32.04 -26.76
CA ILE A 49 15.96 -32.01 -26.85
C ILE A 49 16.51 -33.37 -26.38
N GLU A 50 17.45 -33.93 -27.15
CA GLU A 50 18.26 -35.05 -26.67
C GLU A 50 19.25 -34.55 -25.64
N LEU A 51 19.04 -34.92 -24.37
CA LEU A 51 19.84 -34.49 -23.23
C LEU A 51 20.57 -35.69 -22.65
N ASP A 52 21.81 -35.47 -22.21
CA ASP A 52 22.48 -36.43 -21.34
C ASP A 52 21.79 -36.51 -19.96
N ALA A 53 22.08 -37.58 -19.23
CA ALA A 53 21.43 -37.85 -17.94
C ALA A 53 21.69 -36.77 -16.88
N GLU A 54 22.87 -36.15 -16.88
CA GLU A 54 23.23 -35.10 -15.92
C GLU A 54 22.40 -33.84 -16.18
N THR A 55 22.37 -33.41 -17.44
CA THR A 55 21.59 -32.23 -17.88
C THR A 55 20.09 -32.44 -17.63
N ALA A 56 19.54 -33.61 -17.98
CA ALA A 56 18.14 -33.93 -17.72
C ALA A 56 17.81 -33.93 -16.22
N CYS A 57 18.71 -34.42 -15.37
CA CYS A 57 18.56 -34.40 -13.91
C CYS A 57 18.56 -32.95 -13.37
N ALA A 58 19.47 -32.11 -13.85
CA ALA A 58 19.55 -30.70 -13.48
C ALA A 58 18.27 -29.94 -13.86
N LEU A 59 17.75 -30.13 -15.09
CA LEU A 59 16.49 -29.53 -15.53
C LEU A 59 15.30 -30.00 -14.68
N CYS A 60 15.23 -31.28 -14.32
CA CYS A 60 14.20 -31.78 -13.42
C CYS A 60 14.24 -31.10 -12.03
N GLN A 61 15.44 -30.84 -11.50
CA GLN A 61 15.61 -30.12 -10.23
C GLN A 61 15.16 -28.66 -10.36
N GLN A 62 15.56 -27.97 -11.43
CA GLN A 62 15.14 -26.60 -11.71
C GLN A 62 13.62 -26.50 -11.87
N LEU A 63 12.99 -27.43 -12.60
CA LEU A 63 11.53 -27.48 -12.74
C LEU A 63 10.83 -27.60 -11.38
N ARG A 64 11.33 -28.48 -10.51
CA ARG A 64 10.78 -28.65 -9.15
C ARG A 64 10.88 -27.35 -8.35
N ASP A 65 12.02 -26.68 -8.40
CA ASP A 65 12.26 -25.48 -7.62
C ASP A 65 11.46 -24.29 -8.17
N ASN A 66 11.33 -24.17 -9.50
CA ASN A 66 10.46 -23.18 -10.13
C ASN A 66 9.00 -23.39 -9.78
N ARG A 67 8.52 -24.64 -9.74
CA ARG A 67 7.15 -24.94 -9.28
C ARG A 67 6.90 -24.53 -7.83
N LYS A 68 7.90 -24.65 -6.95
CA LYS A 68 7.82 -24.17 -5.56
C LYS A 68 7.73 -22.64 -5.50
N ARG A 69 8.65 -21.93 -6.18
CA ARG A 69 8.66 -20.46 -6.24
C ARG A 69 7.37 -19.90 -6.84
N ARG A 70 6.88 -20.53 -7.91
CA ARG A 70 5.57 -20.22 -8.49
C ARG A 70 4.44 -20.36 -7.48
N ARG A 71 4.46 -21.41 -6.66
CA ARG A 71 3.44 -21.61 -5.62
C ARG A 71 3.49 -20.52 -4.57
N GLU A 72 4.68 -20.13 -4.14
CA GLU A 72 4.87 -19.02 -3.19
C GLU A 72 4.33 -17.70 -3.76
N ALA A 73 4.69 -17.36 -5.01
CA ALA A 73 4.18 -16.17 -5.69
C ALA A 73 2.65 -16.21 -5.87
N LYS A 74 2.08 -17.37 -6.22
CA LYS A 74 0.64 -17.54 -6.35
C LYS A 74 -0.08 -17.34 -5.02
N ASN A 75 0.43 -17.93 -3.94
CA ASN A 75 -0.16 -17.78 -2.60
C ASN A 75 -0.12 -16.30 -2.15
N GLU A 76 0.98 -15.59 -2.42
CA GLU A 76 1.07 -14.16 -2.12
C GLU A 76 0.08 -13.33 -2.94
N ARG A 77 0.00 -13.59 -4.25
CA ARG A 77 -0.97 -12.93 -5.13
C ARG A 77 -2.40 -13.13 -4.63
N GLU A 78 -2.77 -14.35 -4.24
CA GLU A 78 -4.10 -14.69 -3.71
C GLU A 78 -4.39 -13.98 -2.38
N ARG A 79 -3.40 -13.86 -1.48
CA ARG A 79 -3.53 -13.08 -0.24
C ARG A 79 -3.75 -11.58 -0.50
N LEU A 80 -3.05 -11.02 -1.47
CA LEU A 80 -3.11 -9.60 -1.81
C LEU A 80 -4.33 -9.23 -2.65
N GLN A 81 -4.93 -10.20 -3.34
CA GLN A 81 -6.01 -9.98 -4.31
C GLN A 81 -7.20 -9.17 -3.76
N PRO A 82 -7.77 -9.45 -2.58
CA PRO A 82 -8.92 -8.69 -2.08
C PRO A 82 -8.59 -7.20 -1.86
N LEU A 83 -7.40 -6.90 -1.34
CA LEU A 83 -6.98 -5.51 -1.11
C LEU A 83 -6.64 -4.81 -2.44
N TYR A 84 -6.06 -5.53 -3.39
CA TYR A 84 -5.82 -5.03 -4.73
C TYR A 84 -7.14 -4.66 -5.43
N GLU A 85 -8.16 -5.52 -5.35
CA GLU A 85 -9.48 -5.29 -5.93
C GLU A 85 -10.17 -4.06 -5.33
N VAL A 86 -10.05 -3.82 -4.02
CA VAL A 86 -10.50 -2.57 -3.39
C VAL A 86 -9.78 -1.36 -3.99
N SER A 87 -8.46 -1.45 -4.16
CA SER A 87 -7.68 -0.34 -4.72
C SER A 87 -8.03 -0.04 -6.18
N GLU A 88 -8.38 -1.05 -6.97
CA GLU A 88 -8.78 -0.89 -8.37
C GLU A 88 -10.23 -0.41 -8.50
N GLY A 89 -11.13 -0.84 -7.60
CA GLY A 89 -12.51 -0.35 -7.55
C GLY A 89 -12.61 1.14 -7.15
N HIS A 90 -11.58 1.67 -6.50
CA HIS A 90 -11.50 3.07 -6.07
C HIS A 90 -10.19 3.72 -6.52
N PRO A 91 -10.04 4.06 -7.82
CA PRO A 91 -8.77 4.56 -8.36
C PRO A 91 -8.29 5.88 -7.73
N TYR A 92 -9.21 6.66 -7.16
CA TYR A 92 -8.92 7.91 -6.46
C TYR A 92 -8.65 7.73 -4.96
N LEU A 93 -8.77 6.53 -4.40
CA LEU A 93 -8.70 6.30 -2.95
C LEU A 93 -7.38 6.79 -2.33
N ILE A 94 -6.25 6.50 -2.99
CA ILE A 94 -4.92 6.97 -2.58
C ILE A 94 -4.87 8.50 -2.53
N TYR A 95 -5.47 9.16 -3.53
CA TYR A 95 -5.55 10.62 -3.62
C TYR A 95 -6.51 11.21 -2.57
N GLU A 96 -7.61 10.53 -2.26
CA GLU A 96 -8.56 10.95 -1.24
C GLU A 96 -7.93 10.96 0.15
N PHE A 97 -7.12 9.95 0.49
CA PHE A 97 -6.37 9.93 1.76
C PHE A 97 -5.27 10.99 1.80
N GLU A 98 -4.59 11.24 0.69
CA GLU A 98 -3.64 12.36 0.59
C GLU A 98 -4.34 13.70 0.84
N ARG A 99 -5.48 13.93 0.20
CA ARG A 99 -6.30 15.14 0.42
C ARG A 99 -6.82 15.24 1.85
N ALA A 100 -7.17 14.13 2.48
CA ALA A 100 -7.59 14.09 3.88
C ALA A 100 -6.44 14.48 4.82
N LYS A 101 -5.22 14.00 4.55
CA LYS A 101 -4.00 14.40 5.27
C LYS A 101 -3.79 15.92 5.19
N TRP A 102 -3.74 16.49 3.98
CA TRP A 102 -3.58 17.94 3.78
C TRP A 102 -4.66 18.77 4.47
N ARG A 103 -5.93 18.31 4.44
CA ARG A 103 -7.03 18.99 5.14
C ARG A 103 -6.83 18.97 6.65
N THR A 104 -6.35 17.86 7.19
CA THR A 104 -6.07 17.71 8.62
C THR A 104 -4.95 18.66 9.04
N GLU A 105 -3.84 18.68 8.31
CA GLU A 105 -2.72 19.61 8.55
C GLU A 105 -3.19 21.08 8.55
N ARG A 106 -4.04 21.45 7.59
CA ARG A 106 -4.61 22.81 7.53
C ARG A 106 -5.50 23.10 8.75
N ILE A 107 -6.30 22.14 9.18
CA ILE A 107 -7.16 22.29 10.37
C ILE A 107 -6.30 22.48 11.62
N GLU A 108 -5.27 21.65 11.81
CA GLU A 108 -4.34 21.75 12.95
C GLU A 108 -3.62 23.11 12.96
N CYS A 109 -3.20 23.60 11.80
CA CYS A 109 -2.62 24.93 11.65
C CYS A 109 -3.61 26.04 12.07
N ILE A 110 -4.86 25.99 11.58
CA ILE A 110 -5.90 26.96 11.96
C ILE A 110 -6.19 26.89 13.46
N GLN A 111 -6.24 25.68 14.04
CA GLN A 111 -6.49 25.49 15.46
C GLN A 111 -5.36 26.05 16.31
N LYS A 112 -4.11 25.88 15.89
CA LYS A 112 -2.92 26.41 16.58
C LYS A 112 -2.94 27.94 16.65
N HIS A 113 -3.44 28.61 15.61
CA HIS A 113 -3.50 30.08 15.54
C HIS A 113 -4.91 30.63 15.78
N ARG A 114 -5.80 29.84 16.42
CA ARG A 114 -7.19 30.23 16.59
C ARG A 114 -7.31 31.31 17.67
N MET A 115 -7.65 32.50 17.24
CA MET A 115 -8.05 33.59 18.13
C MET A 115 -9.56 33.60 18.32
N TYR A 116 -10.01 33.99 19.51
CA TYR A 116 -11.44 34.14 19.79
C TYR A 116 -11.82 35.62 19.90
N THR A 117 -12.91 35.98 19.22
CA THR A 117 -13.56 37.28 19.34
C THR A 117 -14.96 37.07 19.92
N PRO A 118 -15.26 37.59 21.13
CA PRO A 118 -16.57 37.43 21.75
C PRO A 118 -17.66 38.10 20.92
N ARG A 119 -18.72 37.35 20.61
CA ARG A 119 -19.86 37.85 19.80
C ARG A 119 -20.95 38.50 20.64
N ILE A 120 -21.10 38.08 21.90
CA ILE A 120 -22.20 38.50 22.80
C ILE A 120 -21.63 39.26 24.01
N ARG A 121 -20.61 38.70 24.67
CA ARG A 121 -19.92 39.32 25.82
C ARG A 121 -18.81 40.27 25.35
N THR A 122 -19.20 41.30 24.59
CA THR A 122 -18.27 42.31 24.07
C THR A 122 -17.59 43.10 25.19
N ASP A 123 -18.17 43.11 26.40
CA ASP A 123 -17.53 43.61 27.62
C ASP A 123 -16.21 42.91 27.96
N LEU A 124 -16.01 41.67 27.49
CA LEU A 124 -14.79 40.89 27.70
C LEU A 124 -13.75 41.04 26.58
N GLN A 125 -13.99 41.90 25.58
CA GLN A 125 -13.14 42.02 24.39
C GLN A 125 -11.67 42.29 24.76
N GLN A 126 -11.40 43.24 25.67
CA GLN A 126 -10.04 43.55 26.11
C GLN A 126 -9.32 42.36 26.76
N ALA A 127 -10.06 41.48 27.44
CA ALA A 127 -9.46 40.29 28.06
C ALA A 127 -9.04 39.26 26.99
N PHE A 128 -9.88 39.07 25.96
CA PHE A 128 -9.54 38.20 24.83
C PHE A 128 -8.39 38.78 23.98
N ASP A 129 -8.36 40.09 23.75
CA ASP A 129 -7.27 40.74 23.00
C ASP A 129 -5.91 40.52 23.66
N ARG A 130 -5.84 40.59 25.00
CA ARG A 130 -4.60 40.32 25.75
C ARG A 130 -4.10 38.89 25.62
N VAL A 131 -5.00 37.93 25.44
CA VAL A 131 -4.65 36.51 25.23
C VAL A 131 -4.25 36.27 23.78
N ASN A 132 -4.94 36.91 22.83
CA ASN A 132 -4.68 36.81 21.40
C ASN A 132 -3.34 37.45 20.98
N CYS A 133 -2.84 38.46 21.70
CA CYS A 133 -1.56 39.14 21.41
C CYS A 133 -0.31 38.51 22.06
N ARG A 134 -0.44 37.39 22.77
CA ARG A 134 0.71 36.69 23.36
C ARG A 134 1.17 35.57 22.41
N ASP A 135 2.05 35.93 21.48
CA ASP A 135 2.95 34.98 20.81
C ASP A 135 4.23 34.81 21.63
#